data_AF-A0A438FAH8-F1
#
_entry.id   AF-A0A438FAH8-F1
#
_cell.length_a   1.000
_cell.length_b   1.000
_cell.length_c   1.000
_cell.angle_alpha   90.00
_cell.angle_beta   90.00
_cell.angle_gamma   90.00
#
_symmetry.space_group_name_H-M   'P 1'
#
loop_
_entity.id
_entity.type
_entity.pdbx_description
1 polymer ?
#
loop_
_entity_poly.entity_id
_entity_poly.type
_entity_poly.pdbx_seq_one_letter_code
_entity_poly.pdbx_strand_id
1 'polypeptide(L)' 'MGRLINKFFIYESVPTSKADSHHFKNMIVGAQQAGMGIEPPSPYELKHKYLDIEYKDMETYVNIQREK' A
#
# COMPACT_ATOMS: atom_id res chain seq x y z
N MET A 1 17.66 -1.35 -4.91
CA MET A 1 16.43 -1.29 -4.08
C MET A 1 16.64 -1.67 -2.61
N GLY A 2 17.29 -2.80 -2.28
CA GLY A 2 17.43 -3.25 -0.87
C GLY A 2 17.98 -2.21 0.12
N ARG A 3 19.01 -1.43 -0.27
CA ARG A 3 19.54 -0.33 0.58
C ARG A 3 18.54 0.81 0.82
N LEU A 4 17.72 1.16 -0.17
CA LEU A 4 16.68 2.20 -0.04
C LEU A 4 15.58 1.74 0.92
N ILE A 5 15.16 0.48 0.78
CA ILE A 5 14.19 -0.16 1.68
C ILE A 5 14.74 -0.17 3.10
N ASN A 6 15.98 -0.64 3.32
CA ASN A 6 16.59 -0.66 4.65
C ASN A 6 16.65 0.74 5.29
N LYS A 7 16.95 1.78 4.50
CA LYS A 7 16.96 3.18 4.97
C LYS A 7 15.58 3.63 5.45
N PHE A 8 14.52 3.33 4.68
CA PHE A 8 13.14 3.63 5.09
C PHE A 8 12.78 2.93 6.40
N PHE A 9 13.09 1.65 6.54
CA PHE A 9 12.77 0.89 7.74
C PHE A 9 13.46 1.45 9.00
N ILE A 10 14.74 1.82 8.89
CA ILE A 10 15.49 2.39 10.02
C ILE A 10 14.98 3.80 10.35
N TYR A 11 14.82 4.67 9.34
CA TYR A 11 14.57 6.09 9.59
C TYR A 11 13.13 6.36 10.02
N GLU A 12 12.17 5.62 9.46
CA GLU A 12 10.76 5.72 9.81
C GLU A 12 10.36 4.75 10.93
N SER A 13 11.34 4.09 11.58
CA SER A 13 11.13 3.15 12.68
C SER A 13 10.14 2.03 12.35
N VAL A 14 10.13 1.55 11.10
CA VAL A 14 9.25 0.46 10.65
C VAL A 14 9.86 -0.87 11.11
N PRO A 15 9.10 -1.74 11.81
CA PRO A 15 9.58 -3.05 12.20
C PRO A 15 10.00 -3.89 10.99
N THR A 16 11.17 -4.54 11.06
CA THR A 16 11.71 -5.36 9.97
C THR A 16 10.78 -6.49 9.54
N SER A 17 9.97 -7.03 10.46
CA SER A 17 8.93 -8.02 10.17
C SER A 17 7.87 -7.54 9.16
N LYS A 18 7.73 -6.23 8.93
CA LYS A 18 6.83 -5.70 7.89
C LYS A 18 7.32 -6.01 6.48
N ALA A 19 8.60 -6.32 6.28
CA ALA A 19 9.13 -6.74 4.99
C ALA A 19 8.53 -8.09 4.52
N ASP A 20 8.08 -8.93 5.45
CA ASP A 20 7.46 -10.22 5.14
C ASP A 20 5.98 -10.11 4.74
N SER A 21 5.35 -8.96 5.04
CA SER A 21 3.94 -8.68 4.74
C SER A 21 3.63 -8.83 3.26
N HIS A 22 2.50 -9.46 2.95
CA HIS A 22 2.00 -9.55 1.58
C HIS A 22 1.79 -8.15 0.96
N HIS A 23 1.31 -7.17 1.74
CA HIS A 23 1.13 -5.80 1.26
C HIS A 23 2.45 -5.14 0.86
N PHE A 24 3.52 -5.35 1.63
CA PHE A 24 4.84 -4.80 1.27
C PHE A 24 5.36 -5.42 -0.03
N LYS A 25 5.27 -6.75 -0.16
CA LYS A 25 5.66 -7.47 -1.38
C LYS A 25 4.86 -7.00 -2.60
N ASN A 26 3.54 -6.83 -2.44
CA ASN A 26 2.67 -6.35 -3.51
C ASN A 26 2.98 -4.91 -3.90
N MET A 27 3.33 -4.04 -2.96
CA MET A 27 3.76 -2.67 -3.26
C MET A 27 5.02 -2.67 -4.15
N ILE A 28 6.00 -3.53 -3.85
CA ILE A 28 7.21 -3.65 -4.69
C ILE A 28 6.87 -4.17 -6.08
N VAL A 29 6.05 -5.23 -6.18
CA VAL A 29 5.62 -5.78 -7.48
C VAL A 29 4.82 -4.75 -8.29
N GLY A 30 3.88 -4.05 -7.67
CA GLY A 30 3.08 -3.02 -8.31
C GLY A 30 3.93 -1.85 -8.81
N ALA A 31 4.90 -1.40 -8.01
CA ALA A 31 5.84 -0.36 -8.44
C ALA A 31 6.71 -0.82 -9.62
N GLN A 32 7.14 -2.09 -9.64
CA GLN A 32 7.88 -2.66 -10.77
C GLN A 32 7.03 -2.75 -12.04
N GLN A 33 5.75 -3.13 -11.92
CA GLN A 33 4.82 -3.24 -13.04
C GLN A 33 4.46 -1.88 -13.65
N ALA A 34 4.28 -0.86 -12.81
CA ALA A 34 3.94 0.49 -13.26
C ALA A 34 5.14 1.20 -13.94
N GLY A 35 6.37 0.75 -13.67
CA GLY A 35 7.56 1.15 -14.41
C GLY A 35 8.23 2.44 -13.90
N MET A 36 9.09 3.03 -14.74
CA MET A 36 9.81 4.26 -14.39
C MET A 36 8.90 5.48 -14.46
N GLY A 37 9.11 6.44 -13.56
CA GLY A 37 8.37 7.69 -13.54
C GLY A 37 7.08 7.66 -12.71
N ILE A 38 6.84 6.58 -11.96
CA ILE A 38 5.77 6.59 -10.98
C ILE A 38 6.08 7.59 -9.87
N GLU A 39 5.14 8.47 -9.59
CA GLU A 39 5.21 9.34 -8.43
C GLU A 39 4.53 8.65 -7.24
N PRO A 40 5.18 8.59 -6.07
CA PRO A 40 4.52 8.10 -4.87
C PRO A 40 3.35 9.04 -4.52
N PRO A 41 2.23 8.51 -4.01
CA PRO A 41 1.08 9.33 -3.64
C PRO A 41 1.44 10.28 -2.51
N SER A 42 0.85 11.47 -2.53
CA SER A 42 1.01 12.44 -1.45
C SER A 42 0.32 11.96 -0.16
N PRO A 43 0.72 12.48 1.03
CA PRO A 43 0.01 12.19 2.28
C PRO A 43 -1.49 12.54 2.22
N TYR A 44 -1.86 13.57 1.48
CA TYR A 44 -3.26 13.94 1.28
C TYR A 44 -4.01 12.88 0.46
N GLU A 45 -3.43 12.41 -0.63
CA GLU A 45 -4.05 11.35 -1.44
C GLU A 45 -4.17 10.04 -0.67
N LEU A 46 -3.15 9.66 0.11
CA LEU A 46 -3.22 8.47 0.96
C LEU A 46 -4.35 8.58 1.99
N LYS A 47 -4.50 9.74 2.64
CA LYS A 47 -5.49 9.93 3.71
C LYS A 47 -6.92 10.07 3.21
N HIS A 48 -7.12 10.58 2.00
CA HIS A 48 -8.47 10.86 1.47
C HIS A 48 -8.78 9.95 0.29
N LYS A 49 -8.14 10.18 -0.86
CA LYS A 49 -8.45 9.49 -2.12
C LYS A 49 -8.36 7.97 -1.99
N TYR A 50 -7.24 7.44 -1.51
CA TYR A 50 -7.04 5.99 -1.45
C TYR A 50 -7.77 5.35 -0.26
N LEU A 51 -7.90 6.05 0.86
CA LEU A 51 -8.73 5.60 1.98
C LEU A 51 -10.21 5.48 1.59
N ASP A 52 -10.73 6.43 0.83
CA ASP A 52 -12.12 6.41 0.34
C ASP A 52 -12.36 5.25 -0.63
N ILE A 53 -11.36 4.89 -1.44
CA ILE A 53 -11.43 3.72 -2.34
C ILE A 53 -11.49 2.44 -1.51
N GLU A 54 -10.58 2.25 -0.56
CA GLU A 54 -10.56 1.09 0.33
C GLU A 54 -11.87 0.96 1.12
N TYR A 55 -12.43 2.08 1.60
CA TYR A 55 -13.71 2.10 2.28
C TYR A 55 -14.86 1.60 1.38
N LYS A 56 -14.95 2.11 0.15
CA LYS A 56 -15.99 1.71 -0.81
C LYS A 56 -15.88 0.26 -1.25
N ASP A 57 -14.66 -0.24 -1.42
CA ASP A 57 -14.42 -1.63 -1.77
C ASP A 57 -14.88 -2.55 -0.62
N MET A 58 -14.61 -2.17 0.62
CA MET A 58 -15.08 -2.89 1.81
C MET A 58 -16.59 -2.81 1.98
N GLU A 59 -17.21 -1.64 1.78
CA GLU A 59 -18.66 -1.48 1.81
C GLU A 59 -19.34 -2.37 0.77
N THR A 60 -18.81 -2.38 -0.47
CA THR A 60 -19.29 -3.24 -1.56
C THR A 60 -19.17 -4.71 -1.18
N TYR A 61 -18.02 -5.13 -0.66
CA TYR A 61 -17.80 -6.50 -0.22
C TYR A 61 -18.82 -6.92 0.85
N VAL A 62 -19.03 -6.10 1.89
CA VAL A 62 -19.97 -6.38 2.97
C VAL A 62 -21.40 -6.50 2.46
N ASN A 63 -21.82 -5.60 1.55
CA ASN A 63 -23.17 -5.64 0.98
C ASN A 63 -23.39 -6.91 0.15
N ILE A 64 -22.42 -7.31 -0.68
CA ILE A 64 -22.48 -8.59 -1.42
C ILE A 64 -22.61 -9.79 -0.47
N GLN A 65 -21.93 -9.78 0.68
CA GLN A 65 -22.07 -10.87 1.65
C GLN A 65 -23.41 -10.83 2.40
N ARG A 66 -24.04 -9.67 2.57
CA ARG A 66 -25.36 -9.53 3.22
C ARG A 66 -26.51 -10.01 2.34
N GLU A 67 -26.36 -9.90 1.03
CA GLU A 67 -27.36 -10.34 0.05
C GLU A 67 -27.29 -11.85 -0.27
N LYS A 68 -26.26 -12.54 0.22
CA LYS A 68 -26.11 -14.01 0.15
C LYS A 68 -26.77 -14.71 1.33
#